data_AF-A0A960IYZ5-F1
#
_entry.id   AF-A0A960IYZ5-F1
#
_cell.length_a   1.000
_cell.length_b   1.000
_cell.length_c   1.000
_cell.angle_alpha   90.00
_cell.angle_beta   90.00
_cell.angle_gamma   90.00
#
_symmetry.space_group_name_H-M   'P 1'
#
loop_
_entity.id
_entity.type
_entity.pdbx_description
1 polymer ?
#
loop_
_entity_poly.entity_id
_entity_poly.type
_entity_poly.pdbx_seq_one_letter_code
_entity_poly.pdbx_strand_id
1 'polypeptide(L)'
;MIFDPAITSYRSLVERARDHDCAQPVFVRDDRQFEIARAIKGIRTERNDAPVRGATDDKYYLSRSTLHLVPMTRLQRTRVNAKVSDGERWLSPRQLELLALMKKYPRSPWPEPRGLDLRADWEAAMKIAAPLRAKDQH
;
A
#
# COMPACT_ATOMS: atom_id res chain seq x y z
N MET A 1 -9.62 -0.34 12.96
CA MET A 1 -9.22 0.74 12.04
C MET A 1 -9.05 1.99 12.89
N ILE A 2 -7.90 2.66 12.87
CA ILE A 2 -7.74 3.96 13.55
C ILE A 2 -8.17 4.99 12.52
N PHE A 3 -9.30 5.67 12.75
CA PHE A 3 -9.77 6.76 11.91
C PHE A 3 -9.79 8.04 12.74
N ASP A 4 -9.58 9.18 12.09
CA ASP A 4 -9.67 10.49 12.74
C ASP A 4 -11.14 10.96 12.71
N PRO A 5 -11.82 11.00 13.88
CA PRO A 5 -13.22 11.40 13.97
C PRO A 5 -13.45 12.89 13.68
N ALA A 6 -12.40 13.72 13.64
CA ALA A 6 -12.51 15.13 13.26
C ALA A 6 -12.65 15.33 11.73
N ILE A 7 -12.30 14.32 10.92
CA ILE A 7 -12.29 14.39 9.44
C ILE A 7 -13.44 13.57 8.84
N THR A 8 -13.81 12.44 9.45
CA THR A 8 -14.89 11.59 8.96
C THR A 8 -15.59 10.88 10.11
N SER A 9 -16.92 10.78 10.03
CA SER A 9 -17.68 10.02 11.01
C SER A 9 -17.66 8.52 10.67
N TYR A 10 -17.80 7.68 11.70
CA TYR A 10 -17.97 6.24 11.52
C TYR A 10 -19.17 5.92 10.62
N ARG A 11 -20.27 6.67 10.75
CA ARG A 11 -21.46 6.56 9.90
C ARG A 11 -21.12 6.77 8.42
N SER A 12 -20.40 7.84 8.10
CA SER A 12 -20.03 8.17 6.73
C SER A 12 -19.09 7.14 6.10
N LEU A 13 -18.24 6.50 6.92
CA LEU A 13 -17.38 5.39 6.48
C LEU A 13 -18.22 4.15 6.12
N VAL A 14 -19.18 3.79 6.96
CA VAL A 14 -20.04 2.62 6.77
C VAL A 14 -20.99 2.82 5.59
N GLU A 15 -21.54 4.02 5.41
CA GLU A 15 -22.39 4.37 4.25
C GLU A 15 -21.62 4.29 2.93
N ARG A 16 -20.39 4.83 2.87
CA ARG A 16 -19.53 4.71 1.68
C ARG A 16 -19.16 3.25 1.39
N ALA A 17 -18.86 2.45 2.42
CA ALA A 17 -18.52 1.04 2.24
C ALA A 17 -19.68 0.22 1.66
N ARG A 18 -20.92 0.54 2.06
CA ARG A 18 -22.15 0.00 1.47
C ARG A 18 -22.31 0.41 0.01
N ASP A 19 -22.16 1.69 -0.30
CA ASP A 19 -22.38 2.22 -1.65
C ASP A 19 -21.39 1.65 -2.69
N HIS A 20 -20.26 1.13 -2.23
CA HIS A 20 -19.26 0.44 -3.04
C HIS A 20 -19.40 -1.10 -3.07
N ASP A 21 -20.42 -1.68 -2.43
CA ASP A 21 -20.66 -3.13 -2.31
C ASP A 21 -19.43 -3.91 -1.77
N CYS A 22 -18.57 -3.22 -1.00
CA CYS A 22 -17.27 -3.72 -0.57
C CYS A 22 -17.28 -4.33 0.85
N ALA A 23 -18.43 -4.37 1.53
CA ALA A 23 -18.45 -4.69 2.96
C ALA A 23 -19.70 -5.47 3.40
N GLN A 24 -19.63 -6.79 3.26
CA GLN A 24 -20.31 -7.69 4.18
C GLN A 24 -19.36 -8.81 4.63
N PRO A 25 -19.17 -9.05 5.94
CA PRO A 25 -19.77 -8.36 7.09
C PRO A 25 -18.94 -7.16 7.62
N VAL A 26 -19.61 -6.18 8.25
CA VAL A 26 -18.97 -5.08 9.00
C VAL A 26 -18.67 -5.54 10.41
N PHE A 27 -17.38 -5.56 10.78
CA PHE A 27 -16.92 -5.93 12.12
C PHE A 27 -16.92 -4.74 13.06
N VAL A 28 -17.64 -4.83 14.17
CA VAL A 28 -17.72 -3.80 15.21
C VAL A 28 -17.01 -4.23 16.49
N ARG A 29 -16.41 -3.26 17.20
CA ARG A 29 -15.58 -3.48 18.40
C ARG A 29 -16.13 -2.87 19.68
N ASP A 30 -17.14 -2.01 19.58
CA ASP A 30 -17.80 -1.40 20.72
C ASP A 30 -19.32 -1.29 20.49
N ASP A 31 -20.07 -1.18 21.58
CA ASP A 31 -21.53 -1.25 21.52
C ASP A 31 -22.15 -0.02 20.81
N ARG A 32 -21.46 1.13 20.81
CA ARG A 32 -21.90 2.33 20.06
C ARG A 32 -21.77 2.12 18.56
N GLN A 33 -20.69 1.51 18.09
CA GLN A 33 -20.49 1.14 16.70
C GLN A 33 -21.51 0.09 16.26
N PHE A 34 -21.85 -0.86 17.14
CA PHE A 34 -22.88 -1.86 16.88
C PHE A 34 -24.26 -1.23 16.66
N GLU A 35 -24.69 -0.29 17.52
CA GLU A 35 -25.98 0.40 17.34
C GLU A 35 -26.03 1.23 16.06
N ILE A 36 -24.95 1.95 15.74
CA ILE A 36 -24.87 2.77 14.53
C ILE A 36 -24.89 1.90 13.27
N ALA A 37 -24.14 0.79 13.24
CA ALA A 37 -24.07 -0.10 12.09
C ALA A 37 -25.38 -0.88 11.88
N ARG A 38 -26.03 -1.33 12.97
CA ARG A 38 -27.33 -2.03 12.91
C ARG A 38 -28.46 -1.12 12.41
N ALA A 39 -28.38 0.18 12.67
CA ALA A 39 -29.36 1.15 12.18
C ALA A 39 -29.29 1.37 10.65
N ILE A 40 -28.21 0.92 9.98
CA ILE A 40 -28.03 1.07 8.54
C ILE A 40 -28.62 -0.16 7.83
N LYS A 41 -29.71 0.03 7.08
CA LYS A 41 -30.36 -1.04 6.30
C LYS A 41 -29.41 -1.64 5.26
N GLY A 42 -29.42 -2.96 5.14
CA GLY A 42 -28.68 -3.70 4.10
C GLY A 42 -27.25 -4.08 4.47
N ILE A 43 -26.84 -3.94 5.74
CA ILE A 43 -25.51 -4.32 6.22
C ILE A 43 -25.64 -5.47 7.21
N ARG A 44 -24.84 -6.52 7.00
CA ARG A 44 -24.65 -7.60 7.98
C ARG A 44 -23.55 -7.17 8.97
N THR A 45 -23.96 -6.90 10.21
CA THR A 45 -23.06 -6.48 11.29
C THR A 45 -22.70 -7.67 12.16
N GLU A 46 -21.40 -7.89 12.38
CA GLU A 46 -20.92 -8.95 13.26
C GLU A 46 -19.99 -8.36 14.32
N ARG A 47 -20.19 -8.74 15.59
CA ARG A 47 -19.26 -8.38 16.66
C ARG A 47 -18.03 -9.27 16.52
N ASN A 48 -16.87 -8.67 16.30
CA ASN A 48 -15.62 -9.40 16.20
C ASN A 48 -14.48 -8.59 16.82
N ASP A 49 -14.07 -9.05 18.01
CA ASP A 49 -12.99 -8.46 18.79
C ASP A 49 -11.63 -9.08 18.44
N ALA A 50 -11.60 -10.04 17.51
CA ALA A 50 -10.35 -10.65 17.06
C ALA A 50 -9.44 -9.61 16.40
N PRO A 51 -8.12 -9.68 16.64
CA PRO A 51 -7.17 -8.87 15.90
C PRO A 51 -7.31 -9.21 14.41
N VAL A 52 -7.55 -8.16 13.61
CA VAL A 52 -7.52 -8.30 12.15
C VAL A 52 -6.12 -8.77 11.80
N ARG A 53 -5.99 -10.03 11.37
CA ARG A 53 -4.76 -10.51 10.73
C ARG A 53 -4.60 -9.67 9.46
N GLY A 54 -3.56 -8.84 9.41
CA GLY A 54 -3.13 -8.23 8.15
C GLY A 54 -2.96 -9.37 7.15
N ALA A 55 -3.53 -9.22 5.96
CA ALA A 55 -3.38 -10.25 4.96
C ALA A 55 -1.87 -10.36 4.69
N THR A 56 -1.37 -11.58 4.61
CA THR A 56 0.05 -11.83 4.29
C THR A 56 0.44 -11.22 2.94
N ASP A 57 -0.56 -10.80 2.15
CA ASP A 57 -0.44 -10.30 0.79
C ASP A 57 -1.14 -8.93 0.58
N ASP A 58 -0.97 -7.99 1.52
CA ASP A 58 -1.56 -6.63 1.45
C ASP A 58 -1.16 -5.82 0.17
N LYS A 59 -0.26 -6.34 -0.69
CA LYS A 59 0.25 -5.64 -1.88
C LYS A 59 0.36 -6.48 -3.15
N TYR A 60 -0.64 -7.34 -3.41
CA TYR A 60 -0.71 -8.24 -4.56
C TYR A 60 -0.42 -7.59 -5.93
N TYR A 61 -0.89 -6.35 -6.15
CA TYR A 61 -0.65 -5.67 -7.42
C TYR A 61 0.77 -5.10 -7.52
N LEU A 62 1.31 -4.58 -6.41
CA LEU A 62 2.68 -4.06 -6.36
C LEU A 62 3.68 -5.20 -6.61
N SER A 63 3.51 -6.36 -5.96
CA SER A 63 4.43 -7.51 -6.05
C SER A 63 4.58 -8.07 -7.46
N ARG A 64 3.60 -7.84 -8.35
CA ARG A 64 3.64 -8.25 -9.77
C ARG A 64 4.28 -7.23 -10.71
N SER A 65 4.76 -6.11 -10.20
CA SER A 65 5.33 -5.02 -11.01
C SER A 65 6.75 -4.71 -10.55
N THR A 66 7.64 -4.28 -11.45
CA THR A 66 9.01 -3.84 -11.08
C THR A 66 9.02 -2.73 -10.01
N LEU A 67 7.88 -2.03 -9.82
CA LEU A 67 7.71 -1.04 -8.78
C LEU A 67 7.93 -1.60 -7.37
N HIS A 68 7.71 -2.90 -7.10
CA HIS A 68 7.96 -3.46 -5.76
C HIS A 68 9.43 -3.36 -5.34
N LEU A 69 10.36 -3.32 -6.29
CA LEU A 69 11.80 -3.23 -6.05
C LEU A 69 12.28 -1.80 -5.77
N VAL A 70 11.44 -0.79 -6.05
CA VAL A 70 11.82 0.62 -5.85
C VAL A 70 11.69 0.95 -4.37
N PRO A 71 12.77 1.42 -3.70
CA PRO A 71 12.70 1.87 -2.32
C PRO A 71 11.71 3.03 -2.20
N MET A 72 10.73 2.88 -1.32
CA MET A 72 9.61 3.81 -1.15
C MET A 72 9.28 3.97 0.33
N THR A 73 8.75 5.15 0.70
CA THR A 73 8.11 5.31 2.01
C THR A 73 6.86 4.42 2.12
N ARG A 74 6.43 4.11 3.35
CA ARG A 74 5.19 3.36 3.58
C ARG A 74 3.98 4.00 2.88
N LEU A 75 3.86 5.33 2.97
CA LEU A 75 2.78 6.08 2.33
C LEU A 75 2.81 5.95 0.80
N GLN A 76 4.00 6.07 0.19
CA GLN A 76 4.15 5.86 -1.26
C GLN A 76 3.75 4.43 -1.65
N ARG A 77 4.21 3.40 -0.92
CA ARG A 77 3.82 2.00 -1.20
C ARG A 77 2.31 1.80 -1.16
N THR A 78 1.61 2.42 -0.21
CA THR A 78 0.14 2.37 -0.13
C THR A 78 -0.50 3.02 -1.35
N ARG A 79 -0.04 4.21 -1.76
CA ARG A 79 -0.59 4.93 -2.93
C ARG A 79 -0.33 4.19 -4.25
N VAL A 80 0.89 3.68 -4.43
CA VAL A 80 1.27 2.88 -5.60
C VAL A 80 0.47 1.59 -5.65
N ASN A 81 0.29 0.88 -4.53
CA ASN A 81 -0.51 -0.34 -4.49
C ASN A 81 -1.98 -0.09 -4.83
N ALA A 82 -2.54 1.06 -4.42
CA ALA A 82 -3.93 1.42 -4.72
C ALA A 82 -4.17 1.71 -6.21
N LYS A 83 -3.16 2.17 -6.95
CA LYS A 83 -3.22 2.44 -8.39
C LYS A 83 -1.91 2.07 -9.08
N VAL A 84 -1.64 0.77 -9.22
CA VAL A 84 -0.35 0.30 -9.76
C VAL A 84 -0.09 0.76 -11.19
N SER A 85 -1.15 0.89 -12.01
CA SER A 85 -1.06 1.37 -13.39
C SER A 85 -0.63 2.84 -13.52
N ASP A 86 -0.85 3.65 -12.48
CA ASP A 86 -0.42 5.06 -12.37
C ASP A 86 0.58 5.23 -11.21
N GLY A 87 1.27 4.15 -10.84
CA GLY A 87 2.15 4.10 -9.67
C GLY A 87 3.34 5.05 -9.77
N GLU A 88 3.85 5.24 -10.99
CA GLU A 88 5.03 6.06 -11.28
C GLU A 88 4.83 7.53 -10.90
N ARG A 89 3.58 8.04 -10.92
CA ARG A 89 3.24 9.42 -10.51
C ARG A 89 3.60 9.73 -9.06
N TRP A 90 3.66 8.71 -8.21
CA TRP A 90 3.98 8.87 -6.78
C TRP A 90 5.47 8.77 -6.47
N LEU A 91 6.29 8.52 -7.50
CA LEU A 91 7.73 8.39 -7.38
C LEU A 91 8.43 9.73 -7.63
N SER A 92 9.52 9.94 -6.91
CA SER A 92 10.45 11.04 -7.17
C SER A 92 11.25 10.80 -8.46
N PRO A 93 11.84 11.85 -9.07
CA PRO A 93 12.66 11.71 -10.27
C PRO A 93 13.77 10.65 -10.13
N ARG A 94 14.46 10.62 -8.98
CA ARG A 94 15.51 9.61 -8.72
C ARG A 94 14.97 8.19 -8.65
N GLN A 95 13.78 8.00 -8.09
CA GLN A 95 13.11 6.70 -8.06
C GLN A 95 12.71 6.24 -9.47
N LEU A 96 12.29 7.16 -10.34
CA LEU A 96 11.98 6.87 -11.75
C LEU A 96 13.23 6.47 -12.54
N GLU A 97 14.36 7.16 -12.33
CA GLU A 97 15.63 6.75 -12.94
C GLU A 97 16.06 5.35 -12.50
N LEU A 98 15.93 5.05 -11.20
CA LEU A 98 16.25 3.73 -10.66
C LEU A 98 15.32 2.66 -11.26
N LEU A 99 14.02 2.96 -11.38
CA LEU A 99 13.04 2.08 -12.01
C LEU A 99 13.39 1.80 -13.48
N ALA A 100 13.81 2.82 -14.24
CA ALA A 100 14.24 2.66 -15.62
C ALA A 100 15.46 1.71 -15.72
N LEU A 101 16.41 1.86 -14.79
CA LEU A 101 17.58 0.98 -14.70
C LEU A 101 17.19 -0.48 -14.35
N MET A 102 16.26 -0.66 -13.42
CA MET A 102 15.73 -1.98 -13.06
C MET A 102 15.02 -2.66 -14.23
N LYS A 103 14.23 -1.91 -15.00
CA LYS A 103 13.58 -2.39 -16.24
C LYS A 103 14.61 -2.78 -17.30
N LYS A 104 15.72 -2.05 -17.42
CA LYS A 104 16.81 -2.33 -18.36
C LYS A 104 17.64 -3.56 -17.96
N TYR A 105 17.82 -3.77 -16.65
CA TYR A 105 18.58 -4.88 -16.08
C TYR A 105 17.73 -5.77 -15.18
N PRO A 106 16.72 -6.49 -15.71
CA PRO A 106 15.77 -7.25 -14.90
C PRO A 106 16.39 -8.47 -14.20
N ARG A 107 17.55 -8.94 -14.67
CA ARG A 107 18.27 -10.09 -14.10
C ARG A 107 19.27 -9.71 -13.01
N SER A 108 19.46 -8.41 -12.74
CA SER A 108 20.32 -7.99 -11.65
C SER A 108 19.69 -8.34 -10.29
N PRO A 109 20.50 -8.63 -9.26
CA PRO A 109 20.02 -9.04 -7.95
C PRO A 109 19.50 -7.83 -7.15
N TRP A 110 18.41 -7.23 -7.61
CA TRP A 110 17.80 -6.07 -6.95
C TRP A 110 17.26 -6.47 -5.58
N PRO A 111 17.65 -5.78 -4.50
CA PRO A 111 17.12 -6.08 -3.18
C PRO A 111 15.65 -5.67 -3.09
N GLU A 112 14.83 -6.48 -2.42
CA GLU A 112 13.45 -6.13 -2.15
C GLU A 112 13.36 -5.17 -0.94
N PRO A 113 12.84 -3.93 -1.11
CA PRO A 113 12.71 -2.98 -0.02
C PRO A 113 11.73 -3.44 1.05
N ARG A 114 12.13 -3.35 2.32
CA ARG A 114 11.23 -3.70 3.45
C ARG A 114 10.29 -2.56 3.81
N GLY A 115 10.59 -1.32 3.42
CA GLY A 115 9.77 -0.14 3.74
C GLY A 115 9.77 0.20 5.23
N LEU A 116 10.77 -0.29 5.98
CA LEU A 116 11.01 0.06 7.38
C LEU A 116 11.95 1.26 7.48
N ASP A 117 13.00 1.26 6.68
CA ASP A 117 13.99 2.34 6.57
C ASP A 117 14.28 2.63 5.10
N LEU A 118 13.79 3.78 4.61
CA LEU A 118 13.97 4.19 3.23
C LEU A 118 15.44 4.39 2.88
N ARG A 119 16.26 4.88 3.82
CA ARG A 119 17.67 5.17 3.55
C ARG A 119 18.44 3.86 3.36
N ALA A 120 18.25 2.91 4.27
CA ALA A 120 18.87 1.59 4.15
C ALA A 120 18.42 0.86 2.87
N ASP A 121 17.13 0.91 2.54
CA ASP A 121 16.59 0.33 1.31
C ASP A 121 17.20 1.01 0.06
N TRP A 122 17.39 2.33 0.09
CA TRP A 122 18.02 3.09 -1.00
C TRP A 122 19.50 2.76 -1.17
N GLU A 123 20.27 2.72 -0.09
CA GLU A 123 21.69 2.35 -0.11
C GLU A 123 21.90 0.93 -0.65
N ALA A 124 21.03 -0.01 -0.29
CA ALA A 124 21.07 -1.36 -0.82
C ALA A 124 20.83 -1.39 -2.34
N ALA A 125 19.84 -0.65 -2.85
CA ALA A 125 19.59 -0.56 -4.28
C ALA A 125 20.75 0.11 -5.03
N MET A 126 21.37 1.13 -4.44
CA MET A 126 22.50 1.85 -5.03
C MET A 126 23.76 1.02 -5.19
N LYS A 127 23.99 0.01 -4.33
CA LYS A 127 25.10 -0.95 -4.50
C LYS A 127 25.03 -1.71 -5.83
N ILE A 128 23.82 -1.95 -6.33
CA ILE A 128 23.58 -2.58 -7.64
C ILE A 128 23.52 -1.52 -8.75
N ALA A 129 22.87 -0.38 -8.49
CA ALA A 129 22.66 0.65 -9.51
C ALA A 129 23.94 1.39 -9.93
N ALA A 130 24.84 1.70 -8.99
CA ALA A 130 26.06 2.48 -9.26
C ALA A 130 26.97 1.85 -10.35
N PRO A 131 27.34 0.55 -10.28
CA PRO A 131 28.16 -0.06 -11.33
C PRO A 131 27.41 -0.20 -12.66
N LEU A 132 26.08 -0.34 -12.66
CA LEU A 132 25.28 -0.40 -13.88
C LEU A 132 25.19 0.96 -14.58
N ARG A 133 25.05 2.05 -13.81
CA ARG A 133 25.06 3.42 -14.33
C ARG A 133 26.40 3.78 -14.99
N ALA A 134 27.52 3.34 -14.41
CA ALA A 134 28.85 3.59 -14.97
C ALA A 134 29.04 2.90 -16.35
N LYS A 135 28.42 1.72 -16.54
CA LYS A 135 28.45 0.99 -17.82
C LYS A 135 27.63 1.65 -18.94
N ASP A 136 26.65 2.47 -18.58
CA ASP A 136 25.77 3.17 -19.54
C ASP A 136 26.33 4.52 -20.01
N GLN A 137 27.43 4.98 -19.41
CA GLN A 137 28.10 6.23 -19.76
C GLN A 137 29.30 6.03 -20.70
N HIS A 138 29.54 4.81 -21.18
CA HIS A 138 30.57 4.43 -22.14
C HIS A 138 29.91 3.75 -23.34
#